data_AF-A0A2E2D424-F1
#
_entry.id   AF-A0A2E2D424-F1
#
_cell.length_a   1.000
_cell.length_b   1.000
_cell.length_c   1.000
_cell.angle_alpha   90.00
_cell.angle_beta   90.00
_cell.angle_gamma   90.00
#
_symmetry.space_group_name_H-M   'P 1'
#
loop_
_entity.id
_entity.type
_entity.pdbx_description
1 polymer ?
#
loop_
_entity_poly.entity_id
_entity_poly.type
_entity_poly.pdbx_seq_one_letter_code
_entity_poly.pdbx_strand_id
1 'polypeptide(L)'
;MKTVTTDILELKGEEIGNKPSNQLCDYLKKYTTGKERAQASVNSGVGIHTIISLGVGRATITEQNIKGLIELVYLAIENCAAQAAEYKDAGNKLKKLLKTA
;
A
#
# COMPACT_ATOMS: atom_id res chain seq x y z
N MET A 1 17.99 -12.25 -3.47
CA MET A 1 16.55 -12.19 -3.11
C MET A 1 16.46 -12.17 -1.60
N LYS A 2 15.97 -11.08 -1.00
CA LYS A 2 15.65 -11.09 0.43
C LYS A 2 14.34 -11.86 0.57
N THR A 3 14.44 -13.09 1.06
CA THR A 3 13.31 -13.87 1.55
C THR A 3 12.60 -13.01 2.59
N VAL A 4 11.43 -12.49 2.24
CA VAL A 4 10.50 -11.91 3.21
C VAL A 4 10.06 -13.08 4.07
N THR A 5 10.65 -13.18 5.25
CA THR A 5 10.33 -14.18 6.26
C THR A 5 8.84 -14.12 6.54
N THR A 6 8.23 -15.27 6.71
CA THR A 6 6.84 -15.54 7.09
C THR A 6 6.50 -15.00 8.49
N ASP A 7 6.98 -13.81 8.84
CA ASP A 7 6.29 -12.99 9.82
C ASP A 7 5.02 -12.55 9.09
N ILE A 8 3.90 -13.18 9.43
CA ILE A 8 2.60 -12.57 9.18
C ILE A 8 2.75 -11.15 9.70
N LEU A 9 2.85 -10.18 8.79
CA LEU A 9 2.79 -8.79 9.21
C LEU A 9 1.39 -8.63 9.73
N GLU A 10 1.27 -8.75 11.04
CA GLU A 10 0.08 -8.39 11.76
C GLU A 10 -0.17 -6.94 11.38
N LEU A 11 -1.19 -6.73 10.55
CA LEU A 11 -1.79 -5.42 10.38
C LEU A 11 -2.37 -5.09 11.75
N LYS A 12 -1.56 -4.50 12.63
CA LYS A 12 -1.95 -4.22 14.01
C LYS A 12 -3.23 -3.39 14.00
N GLY A 13 -4.30 -3.94 14.57
CA GLY A 13 -5.64 -3.33 14.57
C GLY A 13 -6.57 -3.78 13.44
N GLU A 14 -6.14 -4.66 12.55
CA GLU A 14 -6.98 -5.29 11.53
C GLU A 14 -7.20 -6.76 11.89
N GLU A 15 -8.47 -7.14 12.07
CA GLU A 15 -8.85 -8.48 12.49
C GLU A 15 -9.58 -9.23 11.38
N ILE A 16 -9.30 -10.53 11.27
CA ILE A 16 -10.10 -11.43 10.43
C ILE A 16 -11.56 -11.40 10.92
N GLY A 17 -12.49 -11.38 9.97
CA GLY A 17 -13.92 -11.25 10.26
C GLY A 17 -14.41 -9.80 10.31
N ASN A 18 -13.49 -8.83 10.38
CA ASN A 18 -13.81 -7.40 10.30
C ASN A 18 -13.46 -6.83 8.93
N LYS A 19 -14.05 -5.67 8.63
CA LYS A 19 -13.63 -4.87 7.47
C LYS A 19 -12.34 -4.14 7.80
N PRO A 20 -11.49 -3.84 6.79
CA PRO A 20 -10.34 -2.99 6.98
C PRO A 20 -10.74 -1.66 7.64
N SER A 21 -9.92 -1.15 8.55
CA SER A 21 -10.19 0.13 9.21
C SER A 21 -10.31 1.26 8.19
N ASN A 22 -11.14 2.27 8.49
CA ASN A 22 -11.30 3.43 7.62
C ASN A 22 -9.96 4.15 7.37
N GLN A 23 -9.11 4.24 8.40
CA GLN A 23 -7.79 4.84 8.29
C GLN A 23 -6.92 4.07 7.29
N LEU A 24 -6.89 2.74 7.37
CA LEU A 24 -6.17 1.92 6.41
C LEU A 24 -6.72 2.12 4.99
N CYS A 25 -8.03 2.04 4.81
CA CYS A 25 -8.66 2.27 3.51
C CYS A 25 -8.30 3.63 2.91
N ASP A 26 -8.25 4.68 3.72
CA ASP A 26 -7.92 6.02 3.24
C ASP A 26 -6.46 6.14 2.79
N TYR A 27 -5.53 5.50 3.51
CA TYR A 27 -4.15 5.37 3.04
C TYR A 27 -4.05 4.55 1.76
N LEU A 28 -4.72 3.41 1.68
CA LEU A 28 -4.69 2.57 0.49
C LEU A 28 -5.28 3.28 -0.73
N LYS A 29 -6.37 4.03 -0.57
CA LYS A 29 -6.93 4.86 -1.67
C LYS A 29 -5.95 5.94 -2.12
N LYS A 30 -5.25 6.58 -1.17
CA LYS A 30 -4.33 7.69 -1.46
C LYS A 30 -3.04 7.23 -2.10
N TYR A 31 -2.50 6.10 -1.65
CA TYR A 31 -1.15 5.65 -1.99
C TYR A 31 -1.11 4.40 -2.88
N THR A 32 -2.26 3.89 -3.33
CA THR A 32 -2.30 2.80 -4.33
C THR A 32 -3.23 3.14 -5.48
N THR A 33 -2.76 2.86 -6.69
CA THR A 33 -3.52 3.00 -7.94
C THR A 33 -3.97 1.65 -8.46
N GLY A 34 -4.59 1.61 -9.65
CA GLY A 34 -4.92 0.37 -10.33
C GLY A 34 -3.70 -0.53 -10.57
N LYS A 35 -2.52 0.05 -10.77
CA LYS A 35 -1.27 -0.70 -11.00
C LYS A 35 -0.85 -1.50 -9.77
N GLU A 36 -0.80 -0.86 -8.60
CA GLU A 36 -0.41 -1.54 -7.36
C GLU A 36 -1.46 -2.58 -6.96
N ARG A 37 -2.74 -2.32 -7.21
CA ARG A 37 -3.80 -3.32 -6.97
C ARG A 37 -3.65 -4.54 -7.86
N ALA A 38 -3.30 -4.35 -9.14
CA ALA A 38 -2.99 -5.45 -10.05
C ALA A 38 -1.75 -6.23 -9.58
N GLN A 39 -0.71 -5.51 -9.16
CA GLN A 39 0.51 -6.13 -8.63
C GLN A 39 0.22 -6.95 -7.36
N ALA A 40 -0.56 -6.40 -6.42
CA ALA A 40 -0.96 -7.10 -5.21
C ALA A 40 -1.77 -8.37 -5.52
N SER A 41 -2.64 -8.32 -6.54
CA SER A 41 -3.38 -9.49 -7.00
C SER A 41 -2.46 -10.59 -7.52
N VAL A 42 -1.46 -10.25 -8.34
CA VAL A 42 -0.48 -11.20 -8.87
C VAL A 42 0.38 -11.78 -7.75
N ASN A 43 0.92 -10.94 -6.87
CA ASN A 43 1.85 -11.36 -5.82
C ASN A 43 1.17 -12.23 -4.76
N SER A 44 -0.09 -11.93 -4.42
CA SER A 44 -0.83 -12.68 -3.40
C SER A 44 -1.64 -13.84 -3.96
N GLY A 45 -1.92 -13.88 -5.28
CA GLY A 45 -2.87 -14.82 -5.88
C GLY A 45 -4.34 -14.56 -5.48
N VAL A 46 -4.64 -13.42 -4.85
CA VAL A 46 -6.01 -13.00 -4.53
C VAL A 46 -6.60 -12.27 -5.73
N GLY A 47 -7.84 -12.57 -6.09
CA GLY A 47 -8.50 -11.94 -7.25
C GLY A 47 -8.53 -10.40 -7.17
N ILE A 48 -8.33 -9.74 -8.30
CA ILE A 48 -8.23 -8.27 -8.40
C ILE A 48 -9.44 -7.54 -7.81
N HIS A 49 -10.65 -8.07 -8.00
CA HIS A 49 -11.87 -7.50 -7.43
C HIS A 49 -11.87 -7.55 -5.90
N THR A 50 -11.32 -8.60 -5.31
CA THR A 50 -11.17 -8.73 -3.85
C THR A 50 -10.13 -7.75 -3.32
N ILE A 51 -8.98 -7.59 -4.00
CA ILE A 51 -7.97 -6.58 -3.67
C ILE A 51 -8.57 -5.16 -3.68
N ILE A 52 -9.30 -4.82 -4.75
CA ILE A 52 -9.97 -3.52 -4.87
C ILE A 52 -10.96 -3.34 -3.71
N SER A 53 -11.77 -4.37 -3.42
CA SER A 53 -12.79 -4.31 -2.38
C SER A 53 -12.20 -4.18 -0.98
N LEU A 54 -11.07 -4.85 -0.69
CA LEU A 54 -10.31 -4.68 0.55
C LEU A 54 -9.75 -3.25 0.65
N GLY A 55 -9.12 -2.75 -0.40
CA GLY A 55 -8.52 -1.41 -0.42
C GLY A 55 -9.53 -0.27 -0.19
N VAL A 56 -10.80 -0.49 -0.51
CA VAL A 56 -11.89 0.51 -0.28
C VAL A 56 -12.83 0.15 0.87
N GLY A 57 -12.56 -0.91 1.64
CA GLY A 57 -13.35 -1.29 2.82
C GLY A 57 -14.71 -1.92 2.51
N ARG A 58 -14.89 -2.47 1.30
CA ARG A 58 -16.12 -3.17 0.88
C ARG A 58 -16.11 -4.66 1.23
N ALA A 59 -14.92 -5.27 1.32
CA ALA A 59 -14.77 -6.68 1.68
C ALA A 59 -14.34 -6.85 3.14
N THR A 60 -14.78 -7.96 3.74
CA THR A 60 -14.30 -8.44 5.04
C THR A 60 -12.94 -9.13 4.88
N ILE A 61 -12.06 -8.96 5.86
CA ILE A 61 -10.77 -9.64 5.93
C ILE A 61 -11.00 -11.11 6.27
N THR A 62 -10.42 -12.01 5.47
CA THR A 62 -10.47 -13.46 5.66
C THR A 62 -9.08 -14.05 5.55
N GLU A 63 -8.88 -15.27 6.05
CA GLU A 63 -7.61 -16.00 5.91
C GLU A 63 -7.15 -16.13 4.45
N GLN A 64 -8.10 -16.21 3.52
CA GLN A 64 -7.82 -16.36 2.09
C GLN A 64 -7.34 -15.06 1.44
N ASN A 65 -7.78 -13.91 1.96
CA ASN A 65 -7.57 -12.61 1.32
C ASN A 65 -6.59 -11.69 2.08
N ILE A 66 -6.24 -12.03 3.34
CA ILE A 66 -5.34 -11.22 4.18
C ILE A 66 -3.98 -11.00 3.55
N LYS A 67 -3.43 -12.02 2.88
CA LYS A 67 -2.18 -11.91 2.11
C LYS A 67 -2.24 -10.83 1.03
N GLY A 68 -3.40 -10.64 0.41
CA GLY A 68 -3.62 -9.60 -0.59
C GLY A 68 -3.69 -8.21 0.02
N LEU A 69 -4.27 -8.09 1.22
CA LEU A 69 -4.28 -6.83 1.96
C LEU A 69 -2.88 -6.44 2.43
N ILE A 70 -2.10 -7.38 2.99
CA ILE A 70 -0.71 -7.16 3.40
C ILE A 70 0.13 -6.67 2.22
N GLU A 71 0.03 -7.33 1.08
CA GLU A 71 0.74 -6.94 -0.14
C GLU A 71 0.36 -5.53 -0.60
N LEU A 72 -0.93 -5.19 -0.52
CA LEU A 72 -1.41 -3.86 -0.87
C LEU A 72 -0.87 -2.78 0.10
N VAL A 73 -0.74 -3.10 1.39
CA VAL A 73 -0.10 -2.22 2.38
C VAL A 73 1.37 -2.02 2.06
N TYR A 74 2.09 -3.08 1.69
CA TYR A 74 3.49 -2.97 1.29
C TYR A 74 3.69 -2.03 0.11
N LEU A 75 2.91 -2.19 -0.95
CA LEU A 75 2.99 -1.33 -2.12
C LEU A 75 2.62 0.13 -1.79
N ALA A 76 1.69 0.34 -0.85
CA ALA A 76 1.38 1.68 -0.35
C ALA A 76 2.58 2.32 0.37
N ILE A 77 3.32 1.55 1.18
CA ILE A 77 4.54 2.01 1.85
C ILE A 77 5.63 2.36 0.83
N GLU A 78 5.82 1.53 -0.19
CA GLU A 78 6.78 1.81 -1.28
C GLU A 78 6.45 3.11 -2.01
N ASN A 79 5.17 3.34 -2.32
CA ASN A 79 4.72 4.59 -2.95
C ASN A 79 4.90 5.81 -2.04
N CYS A 80 4.65 5.69 -0.73
CA CYS A 80 4.98 6.75 0.23
C CYS A 80 6.47 7.10 0.20
N ALA A 81 7.35 6.10 0.17
CA ALA A 81 8.79 6.30 0.13
C ALA A 81 9.24 6.95 -1.18
N ALA A 82 8.69 6.52 -2.32
CA ALA A 82 8.96 7.11 -3.62
C ALA A 82 8.54 8.58 -3.68
N GLN A 83 7.34 8.91 -3.17
CA GLN A 83 6.84 10.27 -3.15
C GLN A 83 7.68 11.18 -2.24
N ALA A 84 8.12 10.69 -1.08
CA ALA A 84 9.02 11.43 -0.20
C ALA A 84 10.37 11.73 -0.86
N ALA A 85 10.92 10.77 -1.62
CA ALA A 85 12.15 10.96 -2.38
C ALA A 85 11.98 12.01 -3.48
N GLU A 86 10.85 11.99 -4.19
CA GLU A 86 10.50 12.98 -5.22
C GLU A 86 10.39 14.39 -4.62
N TYR A 87 9.68 14.55 -3.49
CA TYR A 87 9.58 15.84 -2.82
C TYR A 87 10.92 16.37 -2.32
N LYS A 88 11.79 15.49 -1.83
CA LYS A 88 13.16 15.87 -1.44
C LYS A 88 13.97 16.37 -2.64
N ASP A 89 13.90 15.68 -3.77
CA ASP A 89 14.57 16.09 -5.01
C ASP A 89 14.01 17.42 -5.55
N ALA A 90 12.69 17.57 -5.58
CA ALA A 90 12.02 18.80 -5.98
C ALA A 90 12.45 19.98 -5.10
N GLY A 91 12.48 19.81 -3.77
CA GLY A 91 12.99 20.82 -2.84
C GLY A 91 14.45 21.21 -3.11
N ASN A 92 15.31 20.24 -3.45
CA ASN A 92 16.70 20.52 -3.83
C ASN A 92 16.80 21.29 -5.14
N LYS A 93 15.99 20.94 -6.15
CA LYS A 93 15.93 21.65 -7.44
C LYS A 93 15.46 23.08 -7.26
N LEU A 94 14.38 23.31 -6.49
CA LEU A 94 13.88 24.65 -6.19
C LEU A 94 14.92 25.50 -5.45
N LYS A 95 15.65 24.93 -4.47
CA LYS A 95 16.76 25.63 -3.80
C LYS A 95 17.88 26.04 -4.75
N LYS A 96 18.19 25.24 -5.77
CA LYS A 96 19.19 25.60 -6.79
C LYS A 96 18.72 26.79 -7.63
N LEU A 97 17.43 26.90 -7.93
CA LEU A 97 16.87 28.06 -8.64
C LEU A 97 16.99 29.35 -7.81
N LEU A 98 16.91 29.25 -6.48
CA LEU A 98 17.05 30.39 -5.57
C LEU A 98 18.51 30.87 -5.39
N LYS A 99 19.53 30.10 -5.82
CA LYS A 99 20.94 30.55 -5.84
C LYS A 99 21.27 31.33 -7.13
N THR A 100 20.49 32.38 -7.39
CA THR A 100 20.79 33.36 -8.43
C THR A 100 20.67 34.77 -7.84
N ALA A 101 21.61 35.13 -6.98
CA ALA A 101 22.09 36.48 -6.65
C ALA A 101 23.30 36.35 -5.72
#